data_AF-A0A319ESE5-F1
#
_entry.id   AF-A0A319ESE5-F1
#
_cell.length_a   1.000
_cell.length_b   1.000
_cell.length_c   1.000
_cell.angle_alpha   90.00
_cell.angle_beta   90.00
_cell.angle_gamma   90.00
#
_symmetry.space_group_name_H-M   'P 1'
#
loop_
_entity.id
_entity.type
_entity.pdbx_description
1 polymer ?
#
loop_
_entity_poly.entity_id
_entity_poly.type
_entity_poly.pdbx_seq_one_letter_code
_entity_poly.pdbx_strand_id
1 'polypeptide(L)'
;MDTSAWMGRDLQMFPAVCRLLHSNTRMAEIYRSLPIEGPVEILYPTDFFPDNSEQLQVTQDFLAPVTRATGSSFRQIPIHEDWRETAPVEEKDLHQYLYNLTRHGLFYSAFKSFEEFRNKHVEKYGHSPFVTEMVRRYWELGKDVAEKQHGELMKRLRAFQQWFLAR
;
A
#
# COMPACT_ATOMS: atom_id res chain seq x y z
N MET A 1 -3.71 2.98 4.82
CA MET A 1 -4.40 4.28 4.78
C MET A 1 -5.70 4.07 4.04
N ASP A 2 -6.78 4.64 4.54
CA ASP A 2 -8.07 4.55 3.86
C ASP A 2 -7.93 5.20 2.49
N THR A 3 -8.25 4.43 1.45
CA THR A 3 -8.16 4.85 0.05
C THR A 3 -9.46 4.48 -0.61
N SER A 4 -10.17 5.46 -1.16
CA SER A 4 -11.36 5.21 -1.95
C SER A 4 -11.00 4.36 -3.17
N ALA A 5 -11.77 3.31 -3.40
CA ALA A 5 -11.60 2.43 -4.55
C ALA A 5 -12.90 2.34 -5.36
N TRP A 6 -12.76 2.03 -6.63
CA TRP A 6 -13.88 1.72 -7.52
C TRP A 6 -13.71 0.31 -8.07
N MET A 7 -14.83 -0.41 -8.18
CA MET A 7 -14.88 -1.74 -8.78
C MET A 7 -15.87 -1.72 -9.94
N GLY A 8 -15.44 -2.16 -11.11
CA GLY A 8 -16.29 -2.25 -12.29
C GLY A 8 -15.71 -3.21 -13.33
N ARG A 9 -16.50 -3.46 -14.38
CA ARG A 9 -16.17 -4.42 -15.43
C ARG A 9 -15.38 -3.82 -16.60
N ASP A 10 -15.28 -2.49 -16.67
CA ASP A 10 -14.71 -1.77 -17.79
C ASP A 10 -13.68 -0.71 -17.34
N LEU A 11 -12.41 -0.95 -17.64
CA LEU A 11 -11.32 -0.03 -17.30
C LEU A 11 -11.44 1.33 -17.99
N GLN A 12 -12.19 1.44 -19.09
CA GLN A 12 -12.39 2.72 -19.80
C GLN A 12 -13.17 3.74 -18.96
N MET A 13 -13.95 3.26 -17.98
CA MET A 13 -14.68 4.14 -17.05
C MET A 13 -13.76 4.74 -15.97
N PHE A 14 -12.61 4.13 -15.72
CA PHE A 14 -11.72 4.49 -14.61
C PHE A 14 -11.32 5.97 -14.61
N PRO A 15 -10.90 6.59 -15.73
CA PRO A 15 -10.55 8.00 -15.73
C PRO A 15 -11.73 8.92 -15.35
N ALA A 16 -12.95 8.59 -15.76
CA ALA A 16 -14.13 9.39 -15.44
C ALA A 16 -14.49 9.26 -13.95
N VAL A 17 -14.47 8.05 -13.40
CA VAL A 17 -14.72 7.80 -11.99
C VAL A 17 -13.67 8.46 -11.12
N CYS A 18 -12.38 8.30 -11.44
CA CYS A 18 -11.29 8.95 -10.72
C CYS A 18 -11.43 10.47 -10.73
N ARG A 19 -11.81 11.08 -11.87
CA ARG A 19 -12.08 12.53 -11.93
C ARG A 19 -13.21 12.96 -11.00
N LEU A 20 -14.27 12.17 -10.85
CA LEU A 20 -15.36 12.49 -9.95
C LEU A 20 -14.93 12.37 -8.48
N LEU A 21 -14.29 11.25 -8.13
CA LEU A 21 -13.80 10.99 -6.76
C LEU A 21 -12.72 11.97 -6.29
N HIS A 22 -11.94 12.52 -7.23
CA HIS A 22 -10.77 13.36 -6.95
C HIS A 22 -10.89 14.78 -7.52
N SER A 23 -12.09 15.20 -7.90
CA SER A 23 -12.41 16.46 -8.59
C SER A 23 -11.87 17.73 -7.90
N ASN A 24 -11.54 17.65 -6.61
CA ASN A 24 -11.07 18.77 -5.79
C ASN A 24 -9.65 18.57 -5.20
N THR A 25 -8.86 17.65 -5.74
CA THR A 25 -7.52 17.36 -5.21
C THR A 25 -6.40 17.84 -6.12
N ARG A 26 -5.39 18.48 -5.51
CA ARG A 26 -4.10 18.88 -6.12
C ARG A 26 -3.43 17.76 -6.93
N MET A 27 -3.70 16.50 -6.59
CA MET A 27 -3.24 15.32 -7.32
C MET A 27 -3.82 15.20 -8.74
N ALA A 28 -5.09 15.59 -8.95
CA ALA A 28 -5.71 15.54 -10.26
C ALA A 28 -5.09 16.55 -11.25
N GLU A 29 -4.50 17.64 -10.75
CA GLU A 29 -3.73 18.59 -11.55
C GLU A 29 -2.33 18.04 -11.85
N ILE A 30 -1.65 17.45 -10.86
CA ILE A 30 -0.32 16.83 -11.02
C ILE A 30 -0.35 15.70 -12.06
N TYR A 31 -1.36 14.82 -12.02
CA TYR A 31 -1.49 13.72 -13.00
C TYR A 31 -1.82 14.22 -14.41
N ARG A 32 -2.44 15.40 -14.55
CA ARG A 32 -2.69 16.03 -15.86
C ARG A 32 -1.45 16.73 -16.42
N SER A 33 -0.54 17.16 -15.55
CA SER A 33 0.66 17.92 -15.93
C SER A 33 1.90 17.08 -16.11
N LEU A 34 1.85 15.76 -15.84
CA LEU A 34 2.96 14.86 -16.12
C LEU A 34 2.90 14.46 -17.60
N PRO A 35 3.77 15.01 -18.47
CA PRO A 35 3.92 14.44 -19.80
C PRO A 35 4.44 13.01 -19.61
N ILE A 36 3.69 12.02 -20.11
CA ILE A 36 4.24 10.68 -20.32
C ILE A 36 5.12 10.81 -21.57
N GLU A 37 6.29 11.41 -21.39
CA GLU A 37 7.31 11.54 -22.42
C GLU A 37 8.25 10.34 -22.30
N GLY A 38 8.17 9.42 -23.28
CA GLY A 38 9.05 8.27 -23.39
C GLY A 38 8.31 6.93 -23.48
N PRO A 39 9.05 5.85 -23.82
CA PRO A 39 8.49 4.50 -23.84
C PRO A 39 8.07 4.08 -22.43
N VAL A 40 6.84 3.61 -22.28
CA VAL A 40 6.35 3.04 -21.02
C VAL A 40 6.96 1.63 -20.86
N GLU A 41 7.64 1.40 -19.74
CA GLU A 41 8.14 0.07 -19.33
C GLU A 41 7.31 -0.46 -18.16
N ILE A 42 6.94 -1.74 -18.23
CA ILE A 42 6.25 -2.44 -17.15
C ILE A 42 7.30 -3.06 -16.22
N LEU A 43 7.33 -2.61 -14.98
CA LEU A 43 8.14 -3.25 -13.94
C LEU A 43 7.38 -4.45 -13.37
N TYR A 44 7.98 -5.64 -13.43
CA TYR A 44 7.37 -6.89 -13.00
C TYR A 44 8.12 -7.47 -11.79
N PRO A 45 7.64 -7.26 -10.56
CA PRO A 45 8.39 -7.67 -9.39
C PRO A 45 8.36 -9.19 -9.18
N THR A 46 9.53 -9.79 -9.06
CA THR A 46 9.67 -11.25 -8.90
C THR A 46 9.27 -11.73 -7.50
N ASP A 47 9.35 -10.83 -6.51
CA ASP A 47 8.96 -11.08 -5.11
C ASP A 47 7.47 -11.44 -4.94
N PHE A 48 6.62 -11.08 -5.92
CA PHE A 48 5.19 -11.37 -5.91
C PHE A 48 4.80 -12.52 -6.83
N PHE A 49 5.78 -13.30 -7.31
CA PHE A 49 5.47 -14.45 -8.13
C PHE A 49 4.71 -15.48 -7.31
N PRO A 50 3.59 -16.02 -7.82
CA PRO A 50 2.87 -17.06 -7.11
C PRO A 50 3.72 -18.33 -7.08
N ASP A 51 3.72 -19.03 -5.95
CA ASP A 51 4.36 -20.34 -5.82
C ASP A 51 3.68 -21.40 -6.72
N ASN A 52 2.45 -21.14 -7.15
CA ASN A 52 1.70 -22.00 -8.07
C ASN A 52 2.16 -21.78 -9.52
N SER A 53 2.75 -22.81 -10.12
CA SER A 53 3.18 -22.84 -11.52
C SER A 53 2.09 -22.45 -12.54
N GLU A 54 0.82 -22.80 -12.30
CA GLU A 54 -0.29 -22.45 -13.20
C GLU A 54 -0.55 -20.94 -13.17
N GLN A 55 -0.59 -20.34 -11.98
CA GLN A 55 -0.79 -18.89 -11.83
C GLN A 55 0.41 -18.11 -12.37
N LEU A 56 1.62 -18.64 -12.19
CA LEU A 56 2.83 -18.03 -12.74
C LEU A 56 2.77 -18.05 -14.27
N GLN A 57 2.40 -19.17 -14.87
CA GLN A 57 2.25 -19.30 -16.32
C GLN A 57 1.20 -18.32 -16.86
N VAL A 58 0.02 -18.25 -16.25
CA VAL A 58 -1.04 -17.30 -16.65
C VAL A 58 -0.55 -15.85 -16.59
N THR A 59 0.21 -15.50 -15.55
CA THR A 59 0.74 -14.14 -15.39
C THR A 59 1.81 -13.83 -16.44
N GLN A 60 2.70 -14.79 -16.74
CA GLN A 60 3.72 -14.65 -17.77
C GLN A 60 3.12 -14.57 -19.18
N ASP A 61 2.13 -15.41 -19.48
CA ASP A 61 1.40 -15.44 -20.75
C ASP A 61 0.66 -14.12 -21.00
N PHE A 62 0.24 -13.43 -19.94
CA PHE A 62 -0.42 -12.13 -20.03
C PHE A 62 0.53 -10.99 -20.42
N LEU A 63 1.84 -11.09 -20.15
CA LEU A 63 2.80 -10.02 -20.44
C LEU A 63 2.97 -9.77 -21.94
N ALA A 64 3.01 -10.84 -22.75
CA ALA A 64 3.24 -10.71 -24.19
C ALA A 64 2.10 -9.98 -24.94
N PRO A 65 0.81 -10.29 -24.69
CA PRO A 65 -0.31 -9.50 -25.21
C PRO A 65 -0.30 -8.05 -24.74
N VAL A 66 -0.03 -7.79 -23.45
CA VAL A 66 -0.03 -6.43 -22.89
C VAL A 66 1.04 -5.57 -23.55
N THR A 67 2.28 -6.04 -23.55
CA THR A 67 3.42 -5.33 -24.18
C THR A 67 3.18 -5.05 -25.65
N ARG A 68 2.59 -6.00 -26.39
CA ARG A 68 2.18 -5.80 -27.79
C ARG A 68 1.08 -4.73 -27.93
N ALA A 69 0.07 -4.77 -27.09
CA ALA A 69 -1.07 -3.86 -27.16
C ALA A 69 -0.70 -2.42 -26.76
N THR A 70 0.23 -2.25 -25.82
CA THR A 70 0.66 -0.92 -25.34
C THR A 70 1.91 -0.41 -26.04
N GLY A 71 2.61 -1.23 -26.81
CA GLY A 71 3.92 -0.91 -27.37
C GLY A 71 5.01 -0.78 -26.29
N SER A 72 4.79 -1.38 -25.11
CA SER A 72 5.69 -1.30 -23.95
C SER A 72 6.69 -2.45 -23.92
N SER A 73 7.81 -2.25 -23.22
CA SER A 73 8.66 -3.34 -22.72
C SER A 73 8.21 -3.78 -21.34
N PHE A 74 8.77 -4.89 -20.85
CA PHE A 74 8.72 -5.23 -19.43
C PHE A 74 10.11 -5.62 -18.93
N ARG A 75 10.35 -5.39 -17.65
CA ARG A 75 11.58 -5.78 -16.96
C ARG A 75 11.24 -6.39 -15.60
N GLN A 76 11.84 -7.52 -15.30
CA GLN A 76 11.72 -8.14 -13.99
C GLN A 76 12.56 -7.37 -12.96
N ILE A 77 12.01 -7.13 -11.77
CA ILE A 77 12.72 -6.45 -10.68
C ILE A 77 12.69 -7.30 -9.40
N PRO A 78 13.86 -7.61 -8.80
CA PRO A 78 13.92 -8.31 -7.51
C PRO A 78 14.00 -7.30 -6.36
N ILE A 79 12.85 -6.80 -5.89
CA ILE A 79 12.76 -5.71 -4.90
C ILE A 79 13.49 -6.06 -3.60
N HIS A 80 13.36 -7.30 -3.11
CA HIS A 80 14.04 -7.76 -1.90
C HIS A 80 15.57 -7.74 -2.05
N GLU A 81 16.08 -8.16 -3.21
CA GLU A 81 17.51 -8.14 -3.48
C GLU A 81 18.04 -6.71 -3.61
N ASP A 82 17.30 -5.89 -4.33
CA ASP A 82 17.55 -4.47 -4.48
C ASP A 82 17.62 -3.75 -3.12
N TRP A 83 16.71 -4.10 -2.20
CA TRP A 83 16.71 -3.58 -0.83
C TRP A 83 17.95 -4.04 -0.07
N ARG A 84 18.24 -5.34 -0.11
CA ARG A 84 19.40 -5.93 0.57
C ARG A 84 20.70 -5.21 0.21
N GLU A 85 20.86 -4.80 -1.04
CA GLU A 85 22.08 -4.16 -1.54
C GLU A 85 22.12 -2.65 -1.29
N THR A 86 20.99 -1.95 -1.46
CA THR A 86 20.98 -0.48 -1.56
C THR A 86 20.17 0.23 -0.49
N ALA A 87 19.51 -0.50 0.41
CA ALA A 87 18.69 0.11 1.45
C ALA A 87 19.49 1.13 2.26
N PRO A 88 18.94 2.33 2.52
CA PRO A 88 19.62 3.40 3.27
C PRO A 88 19.60 3.17 4.79
N VAL A 89 19.52 1.91 5.23
CA VAL A 89 19.37 1.48 6.63
C VAL A 89 20.16 0.19 6.87
N GLU A 90 20.41 -0.12 8.14
CA GLU A 90 21.12 -1.33 8.59
C GLU A 90 20.32 -2.62 8.38
N GLU A 91 18.99 -2.58 8.56
CA GLU A 91 18.11 -3.74 8.39
C GLU A 91 17.95 -4.09 6.91
N LYS A 92 18.72 -5.09 6.44
CA LYS A 92 18.75 -5.53 5.04
C LYS A 92 17.69 -6.57 4.67
N ASP A 93 16.96 -7.11 5.64
CA ASP A 93 15.80 -7.97 5.37
C ASP A 93 14.57 -7.09 5.13
N LEU A 94 14.08 -7.07 3.89
CA LEU A 94 12.93 -6.24 3.52
C LEU A 94 11.65 -6.68 4.22
N HIS A 95 11.44 -7.99 4.37
CA HIS A 95 10.25 -8.52 5.02
C HIS A 95 10.24 -8.12 6.49
N GLN A 96 11.35 -8.30 7.20
CA GLN A 96 11.48 -7.87 8.58
C GLN A 96 11.35 -6.36 8.73
N TYR A 97 11.93 -5.59 7.80
CA TYR A 97 11.81 -4.13 7.79
C TYR A 97 10.35 -3.67 7.68
N LEU A 98 9.59 -4.25 6.73
CA LEU A 98 8.20 -3.90 6.46
C LEU A 98 7.21 -4.52 7.46
N TYR A 99 7.49 -5.70 8.00
CA TYR A 99 6.63 -6.39 8.96
C TYR A 99 6.32 -5.52 10.18
N ASN A 100 7.37 -4.87 10.72
CA ASN A 100 7.25 -3.98 11.86
C ASN A 100 6.42 -2.71 11.53
N LEU A 101 6.51 -2.21 10.30
CA LEU A 101 5.71 -1.07 9.82
C LEU A 101 4.23 -1.42 9.80
N THR A 102 3.88 -2.55 9.18
CA THR A 102 2.49 -2.94 8.97
C THR A 102 1.82 -3.32 10.30
N ARG A 103 2.52 -4.08 11.16
CA ARG A 103 1.97 -4.55 12.44
C ARG A 103 1.83 -3.43 13.48
N HIS A 104 2.83 -2.59 13.65
CA HIS A 104 2.80 -1.59 14.72
C HIS A 104 2.25 -0.23 14.25
N GLY A 105 2.48 0.14 12.99
CA GLY A 105 2.04 1.42 12.45
C GLY A 105 0.53 1.44 12.17
N LEU A 106 0.01 0.45 11.45
CA LEU A 106 -1.41 0.42 11.06
C LEU A 106 -2.33 0.18 12.25
N PHE A 107 -1.97 -0.73 13.17
CA PHE A 107 -2.82 -1.05 14.31
C PHE A 107 -2.87 0.11 15.32
N TYR A 108 -1.78 0.85 15.52
CA TYR A 108 -1.84 2.08 16.31
C TYR A 108 -2.79 3.11 15.69
N SER A 109 -2.65 3.39 14.40
CA SER A 109 -3.53 4.34 13.70
C SER A 109 -5.00 3.91 13.74
N ALA A 110 -5.27 2.61 13.53
CA ALA A 110 -6.60 2.04 13.62
C ALA A 110 -7.15 2.02 15.06
N PHE A 111 -6.31 1.84 16.08
CA PHE A 111 -6.76 1.95 17.46
C PHE A 111 -7.12 3.39 17.80
N LYS A 112 -6.25 4.35 17.45
CA LYS A 112 -6.45 5.77 17.73
C LYS A 112 -7.62 6.39 17.00
N SER A 113 -7.89 6.00 15.75
CA SER A 113 -9.03 6.56 14.98
C SER A 113 -10.40 6.27 15.60
N PHE A 114 -10.52 5.22 16.43
CA PHE A 114 -11.76 4.86 17.14
C PHE A 114 -11.78 5.29 18.61
N GLU A 115 -10.77 6.04 19.10
CA GLU A 115 -10.67 6.44 20.50
C GLU A 115 -11.88 7.27 20.95
N GLU A 116 -12.25 8.28 20.16
CA GLU A 116 -13.42 9.11 20.44
C GLU A 116 -14.72 8.31 20.46
N PHE A 117 -14.91 7.42 19.49
CA PHE A 117 -16.08 6.55 19.41
C PHE A 117 -16.20 5.65 20.64
N ARG A 118 -15.11 4.99 21.05
CA ARG A 118 -15.09 4.11 22.23
C ARG A 118 -15.43 4.90 23.50
N ASN A 119 -14.83 6.07 23.67
CA ASN A 119 -15.05 6.91 24.85
C ASN A 119 -16.51 7.36 24.94
N LYS A 120 -17.08 7.88 23.84
CA LYS A 120 -18.50 8.28 23.77
C LYS A 120 -19.46 7.13 24.00
N HIS A 121 -19.14 5.93 23.51
CA HIS A 121 -19.97 4.75 23.71
C HIS A 121 -19.99 4.33 25.19
N VAL A 122 -18.83 4.31 25.85
CA VAL A 122 -18.72 3.98 27.28
C VAL A 122 -19.44 5.02 28.13
N GLU A 123 -19.26 6.31 27.84
CA GLU A 123 -19.95 7.40 28.53
C GLU A 123 -21.48 7.27 28.44
N LYS A 124 -22.01 6.93 27.25
CA LYS A 124 -23.45 6.87 27.01
C LYS A 124 -24.12 5.59 27.53
N TYR A 125 -23.45 4.45 27.43
CA TYR A 125 -24.07 3.14 27.68
C TYR A 125 -23.44 2.35 28.84
N GLY A 126 -22.36 2.85 29.45
CA GLY A 126 -21.70 2.21 30.59
C GLY A 126 -20.87 0.97 30.26
N HIS A 127 -20.72 0.62 28.98
CA HIS A 127 -19.93 -0.52 28.53
C HIS A 127 -19.24 -0.26 27.18
N SER A 128 -18.21 -1.06 26.87
CA SER A 128 -17.49 -0.99 25.60
C SER A 128 -18.39 -1.38 24.41
N PRO A 129 -18.14 -0.83 23.21
CA PRO A 129 -18.92 -1.16 22.01
C PRO A 129 -18.73 -2.63 21.63
N PHE A 130 -19.78 -3.24 21.09
CA PHE A 130 -19.67 -4.54 20.43
C PHE A 130 -18.85 -4.39 19.16
N VAL A 131 -17.81 -5.21 19.03
CA VAL A 131 -16.94 -5.28 17.85
C VAL A 131 -16.65 -6.73 17.51
N THR A 132 -16.34 -6.98 16.24
CA THR A 132 -15.91 -8.31 15.80
C THR A 132 -14.58 -8.70 16.44
N GLU A 133 -14.29 -10.00 16.50
CA GLU A 133 -13.03 -10.52 17.08
C GLU A 133 -11.79 -9.91 16.41
N MET A 134 -11.86 -9.73 15.08
CA MET A 134 -10.78 -9.14 14.30
C MET A 134 -10.50 -7.69 14.73
N VAL A 135 -11.55 -6.88 14.89
CA VAL A 135 -11.41 -5.48 15.34
C VAL A 135 -10.85 -5.44 16.76
N ARG A 136 -11.34 -6.32 17.65
CA ARG A 136 -10.81 -6.42 19.02
C ARG A 136 -9.32 -6.74 19.01
N ARG A 137 -8.90 -7.76 18.23
CA ARG A 137 -7.49 -8.15 18.12
C ARG A 137 -6.60 -7.01 17.60
N TYR A 138 -7.04 -6.25 16.60
CA TYR A 138 -6.27 -5.12 16.09
C TYR A 138 -6.17 -3.99 17.11
N TRP A 139 -7.24 -3.71 17.85
CA TRP A 139 -7.21 -2.71 18.92
C TRP A 139 -6.28 -3.11 20.06
N GLU A 140 -6.30 -4.38 20.46
CA GLU A 140 -5.39 -4.92 21.47
C GLU A 140 -3.92 -4.80 21.05
N LEU A 141 -3.59 -5.03 19.78
CA LEU A 141 -2.23 -4.82 19.27
C LEU A 141 -1.86 -3.34 19.16
N GLY A 142 -2.82 -2.48 18.84
CA GLY A 142 -2.61 -1.05 18.65
C GLY A 142 -2.46 -0.26 19.94
N LYS A 143 -3.13 -0.67 21.03
CA LYS A 143 -3.08 0.04 22.33
C LYS A 143 -1.70 -0.02 22.99
N ASP A 144 -0.94 -1.10 22.73
CA ASP A 144 0.37 -1.34 23.34
C ASP A 144 1.50 -0.60 22.62
N VAL A 145 1.21 0.05 21.48
CA VAL A 145 2.19 0.82 20.72
C VAL A 145 2.27 2.24 21.26
N ALA A 146 3.46 2.66 21.70
CA ALA A 146 3.69 4.02 22.16
C ALA A 146 3.70 5.01 20.98
N GLU A 147 3.25 6.25 21.20
CA GLU A 147 3.25 7.30 20.17
C GLU A 147 4.65 7.55 19.57
N LYS A 148 5.69 7.53 20.41
CA LYS A 148 7.08 7.64 19.96
C LYS A 148 7.48 6.50 19.03
N GLN A 149 7.00 5.27 19.28
CA GLN A 149 7.25 4.12 18.41
C GLN A 149 6.52 4.30 17.08
N HIS A 150 5.27 4.77 17.09
CA HIS A 150 4.53 5.10 15.86
C HIS A 150 5.26 6.14 15.00
N GLY A 151 5.75 7.22 15.62
CA GLY A 151 6.52 8.26 14.93
C GLY A 151 7.76 7.71 14.23
N GLU A 152 8.47 6.77 14.86
CA GLU A 152 9.63 6.10 14.27
C GLU A 152 9.24 5.19 13.10
N LEU A 153 8.15 4.43 13.23
CA LEU A 153 7.62 3.61 12.14
C LEU A 153 7.23 4.47 10.93
N MET A 154 6.64 5.64 11.14
CA MET A 154 6.31 6.56 10.05
C MET A 154 7.55 7.17 9.38
N LYS A 155 8.68 7.30 10.08
CA LYS A 155 9.96 7.67 9.46
C LYS A 155 10.52 6.53 8.60
N ARG A 156 10.50 5.31 9.12
CA ARG A 156 10.91 4.11 8.38
C ARG A 156 10.07 3.88 7.11
N LEU A 157 8.75 4.08 7.19
CA LEU A 157 7.88 4.03 6.01
C LEU A 157 8.29 5.07 4.95
N ARG A 158 8.59 6.30 5.37
CA ARG A 158 9.06 7.35 4.46
C ARG A 158 10.41 7.00 3.83
N ALA A 159 11.34 6.42 4.59
CA ALA A 159 12.62 5.98 4.05
C ALA A 159 12.44 4.91 2.97
N PHE A 160 11.56 3.92 3.21
CA PHE A 160 11.21 2.93 2.20
C PHE A 160 10.56 3.56 0.95
N GLN A 161 9.60 4.48 1.12
CA GLN A 161 8.94 5.15 -0.01
C GLN A 161 9.93 5.96 -0.86
N GLN A 162 10.83 6.71 -0.22
CA GLN A 162 11.86 7.49 -0.91
C GLN A 162 12.83 6.59 -1.67
N TRP A 163 13.27 5.49 -1.06
CA TRP A 163 14.12 4.51 -1.70
C TRP A 163 13.42 3.84 -2.90
N PHE A 164 12.16 3.43 -2.75
CA PHE A 164 11.42 2.72 -3.78
C PHE A 164 11.10 3.60 -5.00
N LEU A 165 10.82 4.90 -4.79
CA LEU A 165 10.50 5.84 -5.87
C LEU A 165 11.72 6.45 -6.58
N ALA A 166 12.92 6.33 -6.00
CA ALA A 166 14.14 6.84 -6.59
C ALA A 166 14.77 5.87 -7.63
N ARG A 167 14.13 4.73 -7.89
CA ARG A 167 14.61 3.64 -8.75
C ARG A 167 13.56 3.29 -9.80
#